data_AF-H6SR44-F1
#
_entry.id   AF-H6SR44-F1
#
_cell.length_a   1.000
_cell.length_b   1.000
_cell.length_c   1.000
_cell.angle_alpha   90.00
_cell.angle_beta   90.00
_cell.angle_gamma   90.00
#
_symmetry.space_group_name_H-M   'P 1'
#
loop_
_entity.id
_entity.type
_entity.pdbx_description
1 polymer ?
#
loop_
_entity_poly.entity_id
_entity_poly.type
_entity_poly.pdbx_seq_one_letter_code
_entity_poly.pdbx_strand_id
1 'polypeptide(L)' 'MHDLFGGIIMADNTKVYPSGLTEKEAQEFHSWYTQGLGAWIVLSAFAHVFTYHYLPWF' A
#
# COMPACT_ATOMS: atom_id res chain seq x y z
N MET A 1 -5.44 28.98 -17.77
CA MET A 1 -6.79 28.39 -17.58
C MET A 1 -6.57 26.88 -17.53
N HIS A 2 -5.98 26.29 -16.50
CA HIS A 2 -6.53 25.88 -15.19
C HIS A 2 -7.90 25.23 -15.31
N ASP A 3 -7.85 23.92 -15.55
CA ASP A 3 -8.95 22.99 -15.74
C ASP A 3 -9.79 22.92 -14.46
N LEU A 4 -10.89 23.65 -14.50
CA LEU A 4 -11.91 23.75 -13.48
C LEU A 4 -12.95 22.68 -13.84
N PHE A 5 -13.17 21.72 -12.92
CA PHE A 5 -14.13 20.60 -12.99
C PHE A 5 -13.67 19.27 -13.63
N GLY A 6 -13.32 18.31 -12.77
CA GLY A 6 -14.04 17.02 -12.79
C GLY A 6 -13.37 15.77 -13.38
N GLY A 7 -12.07 15.76 -13.64
CA GLY A 7 -11.29 14.54 -13.86
C GLY A 7 -10.27 14.37 -12.76
N ILE A 8 -10.17 13.19 -12.15
CA ILE A 8 -9.28 12.86 -11.02
C ILE A 8 -7.87 13.41 -11.30
N ILE A 9 -7.46 14.48 -10.61
CA ILE A 9 -6.13 15.08 -10.74
C ILE A 9 -5.09 14.07 -10.23
N MET A 10 -4.48 13.31 -11.15
CA MET A 10 -3.30 12.52 -10.82
C MET A 10 -2.16 13.48 -10.45
N ALA A 11 -1.48 13.20 -9.34
CA ALA A 11 -0.34 13.98 -8.89
C ALA A 11 0.76 14.03 -9.98
N ASP A 12 1.43 15.17 -10.07
CA ASP A 12 2.41 15.41 -11.11
C ASP A 12 3.64 14.52 -10.88
N ASN A 13 4.00 13.74 -11.89
CA ASN A 13 5.05 12.72 -11.78
C ASN A 13 6.48 13.31 -11.75
N THR A 14 6.63 14.61 -12.03
CA THR A 14 7.95 15.30 -12.09
C THR A 14 8.14 16.28 -10.94
N LYS A 15 7.05 16.71 -10.32
CA LYS A 15 7.05 17.58 -9.15
C LYS A 15 7.54 16.82 -7.93
N VAL A 16 8.51 17.41 -7.24
CA VAL A 16 8.97 16.93 -5.94
C VAL A 16 8.03 17.48 -4.87
N TYR A 17 7.48 16.57 -4.06
CA TYR A 17 6.57 16.88 -2.95
C TYR A 17 7.34 17.11 -1.64
N PRO A 18 6.71 17.60 -0.55
CA PRO A 18 7.38 17.85 0.73
C PRO A 18 8.10 16.64 1.36
N SER A 19 7.77 15.42 0.90
CA SER A 19 8.47 14.17 1.22
C SER A 19 9.86 14.05 0.58
N GLY A 20 10.21 14.94 -0.35
CA GLY A 20 11.44 14.85 -1.14
C GLY A 20 11.38 13.84 -2.29
N LEU A 21 10.24 13.17 -2.48
CA LEU A 21 10.02 12.17 -3.52
C LEU A 21 9.11 12.72 -4.62
N THR A 22 9.31 12.25 -5.84
CA THR A 22 8.34 12.38 -6.92
C THR A 22 7.16 11.44 -6.69
N GLU A 23 6.00 11.74 -7.26
CA GLU A 23 4.83 10.85 -7.17
C GLU A 23 5.15 9.43 -7.68
N LYS A 24 5.97 9.34 -8.73
CA LYS A 24 6.40 8.06 -9.30
C LYS A 24 7.19 7.22 -8.30
N GLU A 25 8.17 7.80 -7.62
CA GLU A 25 8.99 7.09 -6.63
C GLU A 25 8.14 6.66 -5.41
N ALA A 26 7.19 7.49 -5.00
CA ALA A 26 6.25 7.16 -3.93
C ALA A 26 5.35 5.98 -4.31
N GLN A 27 4.83 5.97 -5.55
CA GLN A 27 3.97 4.90 -6.07
C GLN A 27 4.73 3.57 -6.20
N GLU A 28 5.99 3.61 -6.66
CA GLU A 28 6.85 2.42 -6.76
C GLU A 28 7.06 1.80 -5.38
N PHE A 29 7.43 2.60 -4.37
CA PHE A 29 7.56 2.11 -2.99
C PHE A 29 6.24 1.55 -2.46
N HIS A 30 5.13 2.28 -2.66
CA HIS A 30 3.82 1.87 -2.19
C HIS A 30 3.36 0.54 -2.80
N SER A 31 3.65 0.30 -4.08
CA SER A 31 3.35 -0.96 -4.76
C SER A 31 4.08 -2.15 -4.10
N TRP A 32 5.37 -2.02 -3.83
CA TRP A 32 6.13 -3.10 -3.19
C TRP A 32 5.72 -3.31 -1.73
N TYR A 33 5.46 -2.22 -1.01
CA TYR A 33 5.03 -2.26 0.38
C TYR A 33 3.66 -2.95 0.53
N THR A 34 2.68 -2.55 -0.28
CA THR A 34 1.33 -3.14 -0.24
C THR A 34 1.34 -4.61 -0.63
N GLN A 35 2.17 -5.01 -1.60
CA GLN A 35 2.36 -6.41 -1.95
C GLN A 35 2.93 -7.22 -0.78
N GLY A 36 4.01 -6.74 -0.14
CA GLY A 36 4.63 -7.43 1.00
C GLY A 36 3.70 -7.52 2.21
N LEU A 37 3.00 -6.42 2.52
CA LEU A 37 2.04 -6.36 3.61
C LEU A 37 0.84 -7.28 3.37
N GLY A 38 0.33 -7.34 2.14
CA GLY A 38 -0.72 -8.28 1.76
C GLY A 38 -0.30 -9.74 1.98
N ALA A 39 0.89 -10.11 1.53
CA ALA A 39 1.42 -11.46 1.73
C ALA A 39 1.57 -11.79 3.22
N TRP A 40 2.10 -10.86 4.02
CA TRP A 40 2.25 -11.05 5.47
C TRP A 40 0.91 -11.22 6.19
N ILE A 41 -0.09 -10.40 5.87
CA ILE A 41 -1.43 -10.52 6.48
C ILE A 41 -2.04 -11.88 6.18
N VAL A 42 -1.96 -12.32 4.92
CA VAL A 42 -2.51 -13.62 4.51
C VAL A 42 -1.82 -14.75 5.27
N LEU A 43 -0.49 -14.77 5.28
CA LEU A 43 0.28 -15.79 6.01
C LEU A 43 0.01 -15.77 7.51
N SER A 44 -0.05 -14.58 8.10
CA SER A 44 -0.35 -14.40 9.52
C SER A 44 -1.76 -14.92 9.85
N ALA A 45 -2.77 -14.57 9.06
CA ALA A 45 -4.13 -15.06 9.23
C ALA A 45 -4.19 -16.60 9.15
N PHE A 46 -3.53 -17.20 8.16
CA PHE A 46 -3.42 -18.66 8.06
C PHE A 46 -2.77 -19.26 9.30
N ALA A 47 -1.62 -18.72 9.74
CA ALA A 47 -0.91 -19.21 10.91
C ALA A 47 -1.78 -19.16 12.18
N HIS A 48 -2.56 -18.08 12.37
CA HIS A 48 -3.47 -17.95 13.51
C HIS A 48 -4.63 -18.94 13.40
N VAL A 49 -5.25 -19.08 12.23
CA VAL A 49 -6.30 -20.07 12.01
C VAL A 49 -5.79 -21.49 12.31
N PHE A 50 -4.61 -21.86 11.79
CA PHE A 50 -3.99 -23.15 12.08
C PHE A 50 -3.70 -23.32 13.58
N THR A 51 -3.14 -22.31 14.22
CA THR A 51 -2.85 -22.33 15.67
C THR A 51 -4.13 -22.59 16.45
N TYR A 52 -5.22 -21.85 16.19
CA TYR A 52 -6.49 -22.01 16.88
C TYR A 52 -7.17 -23.36 16.65
N HIS A 53 -6.90 -24.05 15.54
CA HIS A 53 -7.43 -25.40 15.32
C HIS A 53 -6.72 -26.46 16.17
N TYR A 54 -5.41 -26.34 16.36
CA TYR A 54 -4.62 -27.38 17.02
C TYR A 54 -4.43 -27.15 18.52
N LEU A 55 -4.18 -25.91 18.93
CA LEU A 55 -4.18 -25.48 20.32
C LEU A 55 -5.01 -24.20 20.36
N PRO A 56 -6.35 -24.30 20.54
CA PRO A 56 -7.21 -23.14 20.70
C PRO A 56 -6.79 -22.40 21.97
N TRP A 57 -5.82 -21.50 21.78
CA TRP A 57 -4.97 -20.96 22.83
C TRP A 57 -4.46 -22.07 23.78
N PHE A 58 -3.83 -21.74 24.91
CA PHE A 58 -3.46 -22.75 25.90
C PHE A 58 -4.71 -23.37 26.55
#